data_AF-C7MFM5-F1
#
_entry.id   AF-C7MFM5-F1
#
_cell.length_a   1.000
_cell.length_b   1.000
_cell.length_c   1.000
_cell.angle_alpha   90.00
_cell.angle_beta   90.00
_cell.angle_gamma   90.00
#
_symmetry.space_group_name_H-M   'P 1'
#
loop_
_entity.id
_entity.type
_entity.pdbx_description
1 polymer ?
#
loop_
_entity_poly.entity_id
_entity_poly.type
_entity_poly.pdbx_seq_one_letter_code
_entity_poly.pdbx_strand_id
1 'polypeptide(L)'
;MTITSFGRRVRAATALGAGAALLALTGCGTSAESPEDAPAATSDSAAEDTASAPEQEDPADESTDSDSEDGAADSEDGTDDGDDADSTGDETSGDDEGAGEDGAAMGDRTRIMLRTELGVDDTSGDGALALPAEELAALLAEPFGDTAECSDELLLEPGADPVDCKGPASFDDTAPTEPWVANVVFVPGEGGFQDGARVAVLFSTGEALPETAEELLDEDVTVTGVGFGSMFGVEPLSAEELAESTLQTLTSENAYVPVDEMAEWSEVTCEDGMDFDDFATVGCEASTADGESWELLVAPGTYVDNDQGLLVGIDVRPDA
;
A
#
# COMPACT_ATOMS: atom_id res chain seq x y z
N MET A 1 -33.49 -2.68 10.55
CA MET A 1 -32.04 -2.73 10.41
C MET A 1 -31.46 -2.67 11.81
N THR A 2 -30.95 -3.79 12.28
CA THR A 2 -30.41 -3.92 13.63
C THR A 2 -28.90 -3.97 13.45
N ILE A 3 -28.26 -2.83 13.70
CA ILE A 3 -26.79 -2.72 13.71
C ILE A 3 -26.31 -3.57 14.89
N THR A 4 -25.53 -4.60 14.59
CA THR A 4 -24.94 -5.47 15.62
C THR A 4 -23.48 -5.06 15.72
N SER A 5 -23.18 -4.13 16.63
CA SER A 5 -21.80 -3.75 16.95
C SER A 5 -21.08 -4.92 17.62
N PHE A 6 -19.95 -5.38 17.09
CA PHE A 6 -19.07 -6.29 17.81
C PHE A 6 -18.52 -5.60 19.07
N GLY A 7 -18.64 -6.29 20.19
CA GLY A 7 -18.48 -5.70 21.51
C GLY A 7 -17.03 -5.50 21.91
N ARG A 8 -16.61 -4.23 22.03
CA ARG A 8 -15.41 -3.77 22.77
C ARG A 8 -15.25 -4.52 24.11
N ARG A 9 -14.19 -5.31 24.26
CA ARG A 9 -13.71 -5.74 25.58
C ARG A 9 -12.92 -4.60 26.23
N VAL A 10 -13.63 -3.75 26.97
CA VAL A 10 -13.02 -2.76 27.88
C VAL A 10 -12.21 -3.50 28.95
N ARG A 11 -10.88 -3.53 28.84
CA ARG A 11 -10.01 -3.93 29.95
C ARG A 11 -9.94 -2.80 30.97
N ALA A 12 -10.55 -3.03 32.12
CA ALA A 12 -10.47 -2.16 33.29
C ALA A 12 -9.02 -2.13 33.82
N ALA A 13 -8.36 -0.97 33.69
CA ALA A 13 -7.09 -0.68 34.32
C ALA A 13 -7.24 -0.78 35.85
N THR A 14 -6.61 -1.78 36.45
CA THR A 14 -6.47 -1.88 37.91
C THR A 14 -5.24 -1.07 38.32
N ALA A 15 -5.48 0.13 38.83
CA ALA A 15 -4.49 0.93 39.51
C ALA A 15 -4.04 0.22 40.81
N LEU A 16 -2.80 -0.24 40.85
CA LEU A 16 -2.12 -0.66 42.08
C LEU A 16 -1.00 0.33 42.39
N GLY A 17 -1.35 1.31 43.23
CA GLY A 17 -0.37 2.15 43.90
C GLY A 17 0.23 1.45 45.12
N ALA A 18 1.55 1.58 45.26
CA ALA A 18 2.30 1.92 46.48
C ALA A 18 3.61 1.16 46.58
N GLY A 19 4.69 1.87 46.93
CA GLY A 19 5.82 1.26 47.64
C GLY A 19 7.18 1.84 47.30
N ALA A 20 7.53 2.94 47.96
CA ALA A 20 8.90 3.44 48.01
C ALA A 20 9.86 2.39 48.62
N ALA A 21 11.05 2.24 48.02
CA ALA A 21 12.23 1.78 48.72
C ALA A 21 13.49 2.42 48.12
N LEU A 22 13.98 3.45 48.80
CA LEU A 22 15.33 3.98 48.68
C LEU A 22 16.33 2.93 49.20
N LEU A 23 17.27 2.51 48.35
CA LEU A 23 18.56 1.97 48.80
C LEU A 23 19.68 2.54 47.93
N ALA A 24 20.39 3.51 48.51
CA ALA A 24 21.71 3.91 48.08
C ALA A 24 22.73 2.84 48.49
N LEU A 25 23.68 2.52 47.61
CA LEU A 25 25.02 2.04 48.00
C LEU A 25 26.04 2.37 46.91
N THR A 26 26.95 3.25 47.31
CA THR A 26 28.21 3.66 46.70
C THR A 26 29.17 2.49 46.46
N GLY A 27 29.95 2.54 45.37
CA GLY A 27 31.11 1.66 45.17
C GLY A 27 31.98 2.05 43.98
N CYS A 28 32.98 2.89 44.24
CA CYS A 28 34.06 3.31 43.35
C CYS A 28 35.14 2.21 43.27
N GLY A 29 35.79 1.99 42.12
CA GLY A 29 36.92 1.06 42.04
C GLY A 29 37.59 0.98 40.67
N THR A 30 38.64 1.78 40.48
CA THR A 30 39.55 1.81 39.34
C THR A 30 40.61 0.70 39.45
N SER A 31 41.04 0.11 38.32
CA SER A 31 42.42 -0.38 38.03
C SER A 31 42.37 -1.12 36.69
N ALA A 32 42.94 -0.61 35.59
CA ALA A 32 44.36 -0.50 35.24
C ALA A 32 44.95 -1.78 34.60
N GLU A 33 45.76 -1.53 33.57
CA GLU A 33 46.80 -2.38 32.96
C GLU A 33 46.47 -3.01 31.59
N SER A 34 46.95 -2.34 30.52
CA SER A 34 47.51 -3.01 29.33
C SER A 34 48.74 -3.83 29.74
N PRO A 35 49.11 -4.89 28.99
CA PRO A 35 50.12 -4.66 27.96
C PRO A 35 50.07 -5.59 26.73
N GLU A 36 50.81 -5.13 25.71
CA GLU A 36 51.70 -5.92 24.85
C GLU A 36 51.18 -6.79 23.69
N ASP A 37 51.69 -6.39 22.52
CA ASP A 37 52.33 -7.18 21.47
C ASP A 37 51.50 -7.97 20.45
N ALA A 38 51.87 -7.71 19.20
CA ALA A 38 51.40 -8.32 17.98
C ALA A 38 51.90 -9.80 17.87
N PRO A 39 51.49 -10.55 16.82
CA PRO A 39 52.05 -10.30 15.49
C PRO A 39 51.02 -10.39 14.35
N ALA A 40 51.38 -9.70 13.27
CA ALA A 40 50.88 -9.95 11.93
C ALA A 40 51.21 -11.38 11.47
N ALA A 41 50.28 -12.01 10.76
CA ALA A 41 50.57 -13.14 9.88
C ALA A 41 50.26 -12.71 8.44
N THR A 42 51.32 -12.40 7.71
CA THR A 42 51.36 -12.32 6.25
C THR A 42 51.52 -13.74 5.69
N SER A 43 50.71 -14.11 4.71
CA SER A 43 50.96 -15.13 3.67
C SER A 43 49.84 -14.90 2.65
N ASP A 44 50.05 -14.21 1.53
CA ASP A 44 50.89 -14.54 0.38
C ASP A 44 50.74 -16.00 -0.09
N SER A 45 49.80 -16.17 -1.02
CA SER A 45 49.93 -17.14 -2.12
C SER A 45 49.30 -16.51 -3.34
N ALA A 46 50.18 -16.12 -4.24
CA ALA A 46 49.92 -15.59 -5.57
C ALA A 46 49.54 -16.71 -6.56
N ALA A 47 48.95 -16.25 -7.67
CA ALA A 47 49.01 -16.82 -9.03
C ALA A 47 48.25 -18.13 -9.29
N GLU A 48 47.52 -18.34 -10.38
CA GLU A 48 47.44 -17.68 -11.69
C GLU A 48 46.25 -18.30 -12.47
N ASP A 49 45.77 -17.58 -13.51
CA ASP A 49 45.18 -18.10 -14.76
C ASP A 49 43.82 -18.88 -14.72
N THR A 50 42.82 -18.69 -15.59
CA THR A 50 42.70 -18.00 -16.89
C THR A 50 41.21 -17.79 -17.23
N ALA A 51 40.96 -16.86 -18.13
CA ALA A 51 39.72 -16.49 -18.83
C ALA A 51 38.74 -17.60 -19.23
N SER A 52 37.43 -17.30 -19.25
CA SER A 52 36.62 -17.16 -20.48
C SER A 52 35.14 -16.85 -20.17
N ALA A 53 34.57 -15.89 -20.90
CA ALA A 53 33.13 -15.67 -21.07
C ALA A 53 32.48 -16.75 -21.96
N PRO A 54 31.15 -16.89 -21.90
CA PRO A 54 30.32 -16.64 -23.10
C PRO A 54 29.07 -15.79 -22.76
N GLU A 55 28.71 -14.74 -23.51
CA GLU A 55 27.94 -14.74 -24.78
C GLU A 55 26.64 -15.55 -24.66
N GLN A 56 25.52 -14.92 -24.27
CA GLN A 56 24.46 -14.37 -25.14
C GLN A 56 24.10 -15.31 -26.31
N GLU A 57 23.03 -16.09 -26.14
CA GLU A 57 22.36 -16.84 -27.20
C GLU A 57 21.05 -16.13 -27.58
N ASP A 58 21.02 -15.71 -28.83
CA ASP A 58 19.90 -15.20 -29.61
C ASP A 58 19.14 -16.39 -30.24
N PRO A 59 17.81 -16.35 -30.39
CA PRO A 59 17.18 -17.15 -31.43
C PRO A 59 16.37 -16.29 -32.41
N ALA A 60 17.00 -16.04 -33.55
CA ALA A 60 16.41 -15.86 -34.88
C ALA A 60 16.70 -17.16 -35.67
N ASP A 61 15.92 -17.73 -36.58
CA ASP A 61 14.66 -17.42 -37.28
C ASP A 61 14.36 -18.68 -38.15
N GLU A 62 13.21 -18.68 -38.80
CA GLU A 62 12.89 -19.24 -40.12
C GLU A 62 12.02 -20.51 -40.23
N SER A 63 10.73 -20.22 -40.46
CA SER A 63 9.97 -20.53 -41.69
C SER A 63 9.56 -21.97 -41.98
N THR A 64 8.25 -22.17 -42.19
CA THR A 64 7.73 -22.76 -43.43
C THR A 64 6.23 -22.57 -43.59
N ASP A 65 5.87 -22.19 -44.82
CA ASP A 65 4.56 -21.93 -45.40
C ASP A 65 3.52 -23.04 -45.25
N SER A 66 2.23 -22.63 -45.24
CA SER A 66 1.17 -23.32 -45.98
C SER A 66 0.02 -22.35 -46.31
N ASP A 67 -0.06 -22.06 -47.61
CA ASP A 67 -1.14 -21.45 -48.38
C ASP A 67 -2.46 -22.26 -48.34
N SER A 68 -3.53 -21.63 -48.87
CA SER A 68 -4.76 -22.20 -49.49
C SER A 68 -5.94 -22.49 -48.52
N GLU A 69 -7.22 -22.08 -48.71
CA GLU A 69 -7.97 -21.41 -49.79
C GLU A 69 -9.26 -20.75 -49.22
N ASP A 70 -9.71 -19.70 -49.91
CA ASP A 70 -11.08 -19.37 -50.35
C ASP A 70 -12.31 -19.56 -49.42
N GLY A 71 -13.00 -18.44 -49.19
CA GLY A 71 -14.36 -18.38 -48.65
C GLY A 71 -15.05 -17.05 -48.91
N ALA A 72 -15.27 -16.73 -50.18
CA ALA A 72 -16.15 -15.64 -50.60
C ALA A 72 -17.63 -15.98 -50.32
N ALA A 73 -18.37 -15.06 -49.69
CA ALA A 73 -19.82 -14.96 -49.84
C ALA A 73 -20.24 -13.50 -49.69
N ASP A 74 -20.33 -12.87 -50.86
CA ASP A 74 -21.14 -11.72 -51.23
C ASP A 74 -22.61 -11.95 -50.85
N SER A 75 -23.26 -10.95 -50.24
CA SER A 75 -24.71 -10.75 -50.35
C SER A 75 -25.05 -9.30 -50.05
N GLU A 76 -25.32 -8.63 -51.15
CA GLU A 76 -25.88 -7.31 -51.32
C GLU A 76 -27.36 -7.26 -50.89
N ASP A 77 -27.83 -6.02 -50.78
CA ASP A 77 -29.19 -5.55 -51.04
C ASP A 77 -30.23 -5.58 -49.90
N GLY A 78 -30.74 -4.39 -49.67
CA GLY A 78 -31.71 -4.01 -48.66
C GLY A 78 -31.98 -2.52 -48.78
N THR A 79 -32.40 -2.09 -49.97
CA THR A 79 -33.03 -0.80 -50.21
C THR A 79 -34.45 -0.82 -49.61
N ASP A 80 -34.78 0.15 -48.76
CA ASP A 80 -36.16 0.56 -48.51
C ASP A 80 -36.22 2.10 -48.43
N ASP A 81 -36.71 2.66 -49.53
CA ASP A 81 -37.12 4.05 -49.69
C ASP A 81 -38.44 4.29 -48.95
N GLY A 82 -38.50 5.34 -48.13
CA GLY A 82 -39.70 5.72 -47.39
C GLY A 82 -39.75 7.20 -47.00
N ASP A 83 -39.88 8.05 -48.02
CA ASP A 83 -40.59 9.35 -48.11
C ASP A 83 -40.77 10.24 -46.85
N ASP A 84 -40.21 11.45 -46.99
CA ASP A 84 -40.76 12.77 -46.67
C ASP A 84 -42.02 12.91 -45.79
N ALA A 85 -41.85 13.61 -44.67
CA ALA A 85 -42.81 14.62 -44.22
C ALA A 85 -42.12 15.75 -43.45
N ASP A 86 -41.95 16.89 -44.13
CA ASP A 86 -41.74 18.20 -43.54
C ASP A 86 -42.76 18.48 -42.40
N SER A 87 -42.26 18.80 -41.21
CA SER A 87 -42.97 19.67 -40.28
C SER A 87 -42.02 20.70 -39.69
N THR A 88 -42.27 21.92 -40.13
CA THR A 88 -41.62 23.15 -39.72
C THR A 88 -42.07 23.57 -38.32
N GLY A 89 -41.08 23.94 -37.50
CA GLY A 89 -41.21 24.96 -36.46
C GLY A 89 -41.59 24.46 -35.07
N ASP A 90 -40.64 24.49 -34.14
CA ASP A 90 -40.69 25.46 -33.04
C ASP A 90 -39.30 25.58 -32.40
N GLU A 91 -38.74 26.78 -32.48
CA GLU A 91 -37.50 27.18 -31.81
C GLU A 91 -37.88 27.53 -30.37
N THR A 92 -37.71 26.58 -29.44
CA THR A 92 -37.71 26.89 -28.01
C THR A 92 -36.40 26.42 -27.41
N SER A 93 -35.43 27.35 -27.40
CA SER A 93 -34.29 27.34 -26.50
C SER A 93 -34.80 27.30 -25.06
N GLY A 94 -34.81 26.10 -24.49
CA GLY A 94 -34.73 25.90 -23.04
C GLY A 94 -33.36 25.31 -22.77
N ASP A 95 -32.51 26.10 -22.10
CA ASP A 95 -31.28 25.64 -21.48
C ASP A 95 -31.57 24.40 -20.63
N ASP A 96 -31.20 23.24 -21.17
CA ASP A 96 -31.03 22.00 -20.44
C ASP A 96 -29.69 22.11 -19.72
N GLU A 97 -29.69 22.78 -18.57
CA GLU A 97 -28.68 22.54 -17.54
C GLU A 97 -28.98 21.16 -16.91
N GLY A 98 -28.83 20.12 -17.73
CA GLY A 98 -28.63 18.76 -17.27
C GLY A 98 -27.23 18.67 -16.69
N ALA A 99 -27.08 19.13 -15.44
CA ALA A 99 -26.05 18.61 -14.57
C ALA A 99 -26.31 17.11 -14.44
N GLY A 100 -25.64 16.33 -15.28
CA GLY A 100 -25.42 14.92 -15.02
C GLY A 100 -24.53 14.82 -13.79
N GLU A 101 -25.14 14.92 -12.61
CA GLU A 101 -24.59 14.42 -11.35
C GLU A 101 -24.74 12.90 -11.37
N ASP A 102 -23.93 12.19 -12.16
CA ASP A 102 -23.80 10.73 -12.10
C ASP A 102 -22.44 10.35 -12.69
N GLY A 103 -21.44 10.42 -11.83
CA GLY A 103 -20.03 10.15 -12.11
C GLY A 103 -19.20 10.93 -11.12
N ALA A 104 -19.02 10.39 -9.92
CA ALA A 104 -18.04 10.91 -8.97
C ALA A 104 -16.74 11.14 -9.75
N ALA A 105 -16.28 12.39 -9.81
CA ALA A 105 -15.04 12.70 -10.47
C ALA A 105 -13.96 11.89 -9.74
N MET A 106 -13.23 11.03 -10.46
CA MET A 106 -12.10 10.26 -9.91
C MET A 106 -11.08 11.13 -9.14
N GLY A 107 -11.15 12.46 -9.28
CA GLY A 107 -10.31 13.42 -8.57
C GLY A 107 -10.65 13.71 -7.11
N ASP A 108 -11.78 13.24 -6.57
CA ASP A 108 -12.15 13.45 -5.15
C ASP A 108 -11.81 12.25 -4.24
N ARG A 109 -11.30 11.15 -4.80
CA ARG A 109 -10.98 9.94 -4.04
C ARG A 109 -9.70 10.10 -3.23
N THR A 110 -9.66 9.47 -2.06
CA THR A 110 -8.43 9.43 -1.25
C THR A 110 -7.39 8.56 -1.95
N ARG A 111 -6.21 9.14 -2.19
CA ARG A 111 -5.08 8.45 -2.80
C ARG A 111 -4.04 8.17 -1.74
N ILE A 112 -3.33 7.07 -1.92
CA ILE A 112 -2.36 6.57 -0.96
C ILE A 112 -1.00 6.31 -1.60
N MET A 113 0.03 6.41 -0.78
CA MET A 113 1.40 6.04 -1.13
C MET A 113 2.03 5.34 0.06
N LEU A 114 2.42 4.08 -0.11
CA LEU A 114 3.18 3.34 0.89
C LEU A 114 4.68 3.44 0.58
N ARG A 115 5.46 3.97 1.53
CA ARG A 115 6.92 4.05 1.46
C ARG A 115 7.53 3.13 2.51
N THR A 116 8.24 2.11 2.04
CA THR A 116 8.90 1.13 2.95
C THR A 116 10.41 1.30 3.02
N GLU A 117 11.00 2.00 2.05
CA GLU A 117 12.42 2.38 2.05
C GLU A 117 12.54 3.82 2.57
N LEU A 118 12.76 3.96 3.87
CA LEU A 118 12.78 5.26 4.56
C LEU A 118 14.16 5.92 4.57
N GLY A 119 15.23 5.19 4.22
CA GLY A 119 16.59 5.73 4.19
C GLY A 119 17.19 6.08 5.56
N VAL A 120 16.53 5.70 6.66
CA VAL A 120 17.00 5.92 8.04
C VAL A 120 17.96 4.82 8.47
N ASP A 121 19.17 5.21 8.89
CA ASP A 121 20.11 4.30 9.53
C ASP A 121 19.78 4.20 11.03
N ASP A 122 19.51 2.99 11.53
CA ASP A 122 19.25 2.61 12.95
C ASP A 122 20.38 3.01 13.95
N THR A 123 21.42 3.71 13.49
CA THR A 123 22.63 3.99 14.28
C THR A 123 22.64 5.37 14.95
N SER A 124 21.53 6.10 14.90
CA SER A 124 21.47 7.53 15.20
C SER A 124 20.88 7.89 16.57
N GLY A 125 21.59 7.57 17.65
CA GLY A 125 21.43 8.22 18.95
C GLY A 125 20.40 7.64 19.93
N ASP A 126 20.50 8.05 21.20
CA ASP A 126 19.72 7.59 22.38
C ASP A 126 18.28 8.19 22.40
N GLY A 127 17.64 8.34 21.23
CA GLY A 127 16.33 8.97 21.04
C GLY A 127 15.38 8.11 20.21
N ALA A 128 14.09 8.48 20.21
CA ALA A 128 13.13 7.88 19.28
C ALA A 128 13.58 8.13 17.84
N LEU A 129 13.50 7.10 17.00
CA LEU A 129 13.82 7.22 15.58
C LEU A 129 12.79 8.17 14.96
N ALA A 130 13.23 9.13 14.16
CA ALA A 130 12.35 10.13 13.54
C ALA A 130 12.80 10.43 12.12
N LEU A 131 11.85 10.71 11.24
CA LEU A 131 12.07 11.20 9.88
C LEU A 131 11.95 12.73 9.87
N PRO A 132 13.04 13.45 9.58
CA PRO A 132 12.99 14.91 9.43
C PRO A 132 12.00 15.34 8.34
N ALA A 133 11.39 16.51 8.52
CA ALA A 133 10.42 17.07 7.57
C ALA A 133 10.94 17.13 6.12
N GLU A 134 12.23 17.42 5.92
CA GLU A 134 12.87 17.48 4.60
C GLU A 134 12.98 16.10 3.94
N GLU A 135 13.27 15.06 4.72
CA GLU A 135 13.35 13.68 4.25
C GLU A 135 11.95 13.12 3.96
N LEU A 136 10.99 13.40 4.84
CA LEU A 136 9.58 13.04 4.65
C LEU A 136 9.00 13.69 3.39
N ALA A 137 9.29 14.98 3.17
CA ALA A 137 8.89 15.68 1.96
C ALA A 137 9.56 15.10 0.71
N ALA A 138 10.84 14.72 0.78
CA ALA A 138 11.52 14.06 -0.33
C ALA A 138 10.88 12.71 -0.67
N LEU A 139 10.52 11.90 0.34
CA LEU A 139 9.82 10.62 0.14
C LEU A 139 8.47 10.80 -0.57
N LEU A 140 7.71 11.85 -0.23
CA LEU A 140 6.46 12.18 -0.89
C LEU A 140 6.67 12.67 -2.33
N ALA A 141 7.70 13.48 -2.57
CA ALA A 141 7.89 14.15 -3.85
C ALA A 141 8.61 13.30 -4.92
N GLU A 142 9.46 12.36 -4.49
CA GLU A 142 10.29 11.52 -5.35
C GLU A 142 9.55 10.87 -6.54
N PRO A 143 8.39 10.20 -6.37
CA PRO A 143 7.72 9.55 -7.50
C PRO A 143 7.19 10.55 -8.52
N PHE A 144 6.83 11.76 -8.09
CA PHE A 144 6.30 12.80 -8.98
C PHE A 144 7.38 13.61 -9.68
N GLY A 145 8.62 13.59 -9.17
CA GLY A 145 9.72 14.40 -9.71
C GLY A 145 9.57 15.91 -9.46
N ASP A 146 8.78 16.30 -8.45
CA ASP A 146 8.55 17.70 -8.05
C ASP A 146 8.95 17.92 -6.58
N THR A 147 8.31 18.87 -5.91
CA THR A 147 8.61 19.34 -4.56
C THR A 147 7.42 19.12 -3.64
N ALA A 148 7.71 18.75 -2.40
CA ALA A 148 6.75 18.71 -1.32
C ALA A 148 7.31 19.45 -0.10
N GLU A 149 6.44 19.77 0.85
CA GLU A 149 6.78 20.40 2.11
C GLU A 149 6.00 19.72 3.23
N CYS A 150 6.68 19.27 4.28
CA CYS A 150 6.02 18.73 5.48
C CYS A 150 6.20 19.69 6.66
N SER A 151 5.20 19.71 7.54
CA SER A 151 5.09 20.69 8.63
C SER A 151 6.06 20.42 9.78
N ASP A 152 6.37 19.15 10.06
CA ASP A 152 7.22 18.71 11.18
C ASP A 152 7.92 17.38 10.86
N GLU A 153 8.72 16.87 11.82
CA GLU A 153 9.29 15.53 11.76
C GLU A 153 8.26 14.45 12.13
N LEU A 154 8.34 13.28 11.50
CA LEU A 154 7.50 12.13 11.81
C LEU A 154 8.25 11.19 12.77
N LEU A 155 7.72 11.00 13.98
CA LEU A 155 8.26 10.00 14.91
C LEU A 155 7.94 8.61 14.39
N LEU A 156 8.94 7.73 14.31
CA LEU A 156 8.80 6.37 13.79
C LEU A 156 8.48 5.39 14.93
N GLU A 157 7.38 5.65 15.62
CA GLU A 157 6.89 4.82 16.73
C GLU A 157 5.37 4.57 16.60
N PRO A 158 4.86 3.46 17.17
CA PRO A 158 3.43 3.18 17.15
C PRO A 158 2.62 4.30 17.81
N GLY A 159 1.54 4.73 17.16
CA GLY A 159 0.66 5.79 17.68
C GLY A 159 1.27 7.19 17.65
N ALA A 160 2.33 7.42 16.86
CA ALA A 160 2.85 8.76 16.57
C ALA A 160 1.77 9.64 15.93
N ASP A 161 1.80 10.94 16.26
CA ASP A 161 0.89 11.91 15.64
C ASP A 161 1.18 12.02 14.12
N PRO A 162 0.13 12.09 13.28
CA PRO A 162 0.30 12.28 11.85
C PRO A 162 0.92 13.64 11.53
N VAL A 163 1.66 13.71 10.42
CA VAL A 163 2.32 14.95 9.95
C VAL A 163 1.63 15.48 8.70
N ASP A 164 1.21 16.74 8.75
CA ASP A 164 0.67 17.44 7.60
C ASP A 164 1.77 17.73 6.58
N CYS A 165 1.52 17.38 5.33
CA CYS A 165 2.37 17.64 4.19
C CYS A 165 1.58 18.32 3.07
N LYS A 166 2.32 18.95 2.16
CA LYS A 166 1.80 19.52 0.94
C LYS A 166 2.65 19.03 -0.21
N GLY A 167 2.05 18.32 -1.15
CA GLY A 167 2.78 17.62 -2.20
C GLY A 167 2.06 17.69 -3.54
N PRO A 168 2.67 17.12 -4.59
CA PRO A 168 2.09 17.12 -5.94
C PRO A 168 0.75 16.40 -5.99
N ALA A 169 -0.17 16.93 -6.79
CA ALA A 169 -1.45 16.31 -7.03
C ALA A 169 -1.41 15.21 -8.10
N SER A 170 -0.36 15.11 -8.91
CA SER A 170 -0.21 14.08 -9.93
C SER A 170 1.21 14.12 -10.50
N PHE A 171 1.53 13.24 -11.45
CA PHE A 171 2.78 13.31 -12.22
C PHE A 171 2.85 14.47 -13.22
N ASP A 172 1.74 15.21 -13.41
CA ASP A 172 1.75 16.42 -14.21
C ASP A 172 2.43 17.54 -13.40
N ASP A 173 3.58 18.02 -13.88
CA ASP A 173 4.40 19.07 -13.24
C ASP A 173 3.74 20.45 -13.22
N THR A 174 2.57 20.58 -13.86
CA THR A 174 1.74 21.79 -13.84
C THR A 174 0.54 21.66 -12.92
N ALA A 175 0.29 20.46 -12.38
CA ALA A 175 -0.77 20.23 -11.41
C ALA A 175 -0.48 21.03 -10.12
N PRO A 176 -1.53 21.56 -9.47
CA PRO A 176 -1.34 22.24 -8.19
C PRO A 176 -0.83 21.25 -7.13
N THR A 177 -0.24 21.80 -6.07
CA THR A 177 0.02 21.02 -4.86
C THR A 177 -1.26 20.90 -4.03
N GLU A 178 -1.41 19.78 -3.34
CA GLU A 178 -2.58 19.44 -2.53
C GLU A 178 -2.16 18.95 -1.13
N PRO A 179 -3.09 18.87 -0.16
CA PRO A 179 -2.78 18.40 1.18
C PRO A 179 -2.59 16.88 1.20
N TRP A 180 -1.57 16.46 1.93
CA TRP A 180 -1.24 15.07 2.23
C TRP A 180 -1.03 14.92 3.73
N VAL A 181 -1.25 13.71 4.25
CA VAL A 181 -0.98 13.35 5.63
C VAL A 181 -0.06 12.15 5.64
N ALA A 182 1.04 12.24 6.38
CA ALA A 182 1.96 11.12 6.60
C ALA A 182 1.63 10.42 7.92
N ASN A 183 1.42 9.11 7.84
CA ASN A 183 1.13 8.25 8.99
C ASN A 183 2.20 7.16 9.10
N VAL A 184 2.55 6.79 10.33
CA VAL A 184 3.36 5.59 10.58
C VAL A 184 2.47 4.37 10.41
N VAL A 185 2.96 3.40 9.63
CA VAL A 185 2.36 2.07 9.52
C VAL A 185 3.43 1.00 9.68
N PHE A 186 2.99 -0.21 9.94
CA PHE A 186 3.87 -1.37 10.03
C PHE A 186 3.68 -2.23 8.80
N VAL A 187 4.77 -2.79 8.29
CA VAL A 187 4.72 -3.80 7.23
C VAL A 187 5.49 -5.03 7.69
N PRO A 188 5.23 -6.21 7.13
CA PRO A 188 5.99 -7.40 7.50
C PRO A 188 7.50 -7.21 7.27
N GLY A 189 8.31 -7.85 8.12
CA GLY A 189 9.76 -7.95 7.95
C GLY A 189 10.13 -8.71 6.66
N GLU A 190 11.36 -8.54 6.18
CA GLU A 190 11.81 -9.12 4.90
C GLU A 190 11.71 -10.64 4.83
N GLY A 191 11.83 -11.35 5.96
CA GLY A 191 11.62 -12.79 6.00
C GLY A 191 10.16 -13.22 6.20
N GLY A 192 9.24 -12.32 6.57
CA GLY A 192 7.87 -12.65 6.96
C GLY A 192 7.53 -12.26 8.40
N PHE A 193 6.32 -12.62 8.87
CA PHE A 193 5.82 -12.28 10.20
C PHE A 193 6.74 -12.70 11.36
N GLN A 194 7.49 -13.79 11.19
CA GLN A 194 8.43 -14.31 12.19
C GLN A 194 9.63 -13.39 12.45
N ASP A 195 9.97 -12.54 11.49
CA ASP A 195 11.04 -11.54 11.63
C ASP A 195 10.52 -10.23 12.26
N GLY A 196 9.23 -10.21 12.60
CA GLY A 196 8.52 -9.07 13.17
C GLY A 196 8.02 -8.10 12.11
N ALA A 197 7.65 -6.91 12.57
CA ALA A 197 7.24 -5.82 11.71
C ALA A 197 8.38 -4.81 11.54
N ARG A 198 8.41 -4.16 10.38
CA ARG A 198 9.28 -3.02 10.07
C ARG A 198 8.42 -1.77 9.88
N VAL A 199 8.99 -0.61 10.19
CA VAL A 199 8.31 0.67 10.08
C VAL A 199 8.26 1.11 8.61
N ALA A 200 7.12 1.64 8.20
CA ALA A 200 6.88 2.26 6.90
C ALA A 200 6.05 3.54 7.08
N VAL A 201 5.93 4.33 6.02
CA VAL A 201 5.11 5.55 6.00
C VAL A 201 4.00 5.40 4.97
N LEU A 202 2.76 5.61 5.40
CA LEU A 202 1.59 5.72 4.53
C LEU A 202 1.24 7.20 4.37
N PHE A 203 1.41 7.72 3.17
CA PHE A 203 0.86 9.02 2.81
C PHE A 203 -0.56 8.84 2.29
N SER A 204 -1.49 9.69 2.72
CA SER A 204 -2.85 9.78 2.22
C SER A 204 -3.20 11.21 1.86
N THR A 205 -3.89 11.45 0.75
CA THR A 205 -4.39 12.78 0.40
C THR A 205 -5.50 13.24 1.35
N GLY A 206 -5.59 14.53 1.63
CA GLY A 206 -6.60 15.11 2.51
C GLY A 206 -6.02 15.65 3.82
N GLU A 207 -6.87 15.77 4.84
CA GLU A 207 -6.51 16.36 6.14
C GLU A 207 -6.32 15.32 7.26
N ALA A 208 -6.90 14.12 7.12
CA ALA A 208 -6.72 13.00 8.05
C ALA A 208 -7.21 11.69 7.41
N LEU A 209 -6.74 10.56 7.92
CA LEU A 209 -7.38 9.27 7.67
C LEU A 209 -8.77 9.24 8.34
N PRO A 210 -9.81 8.73 7.66
CA PRO A 210 -11.12 8.52 8.27
C PRO A 210 -11.05 7.59 9.49
N GLU A 211 -11.94 7.79 10.47
CA GLU A 211 -11.96 7.01 11.72
C GLU A 211 -12.02 5.49 11.50
N THR A 212 -12.64 5.03 10.40
CA THR A 212 -12.69 3.61 10.03
C THR A 212 -11.34 3.07 9.55
N ALA A 213 -10.50 3.92 8.98
CA ALA A 213 -9.18 3.54 8.48
C ALA A 213 -8.06 3.73 9.50
N GLU A 214 -8.33 4.37 10.64
CA GLU A 214 -7.34 4.53 11.72
C GLU A 214 -6.85 3.17 12.27
N GLU A 215 -7.67 2.12 12.18
CA GLU A 215 -7.31 0.76 12.60
C GLU A 215 -6.13 0.18 11.78
N LEU A 216 -5.85 0.72 10.58
CA LEU A 216 -4.67 0.35 9.80
C LEU A 216 -3.35 0.86 10.42
N LEU A 217 -3.42 1.78 11.38
CA LEU A 217 -2.27 2.37 12.07
C LEU A 217 -1.95 1.65 13.39
N ASP A 218 -2.74 0.65 13.78
CA ASP A 218 -2.55 -0.09 15.02
C ASP A 218 -1.23 -0.88 15.03
N GLU A 219 -0.61 -1.00 16.22
CA GLU A 219 0.69 -1.66 16.41
C GLU A 219 0.67 -3.17 16.08
N ASP A 220 -0.52 -3.78 16.12
CA ASP A 220 -0.76 -5.19 15.83
C ASP A 220 -1.18 -5.42 14.35
N VAL A 221 -1.23 -4.38 13.53
CA VAL A 221 -1.65 -4.47 12.12
C VAL A 221 -0.47 -4.21 11.21
N THR A 222 -0.18 -5.16 10.31
CA THR A 222 0.81 -4.95 9.25
C THR A 222 0.12 -4.80 7.90
N VAL A 223 0.56 -3.84 7.08
CA VAL A 223 -0.07 -3.52 5.81
C VAL A 223 0.67 -4.12 4.61
N THR A 224 -0.11 -4.57 3.64
CA THR A 224 0.32 -4.89 2.27
C THR A 224 -0.66 -4.25 1.29
N GLY A 225 -0.35 -4.27 -0.01
CA GLY A 225 -1.26 -3.72 -0.99
C GLY A 225 -0.84 -4.01 -2.42
N VAL A 226 -1.79 -3.90 -3.35
CA VAL A 226 -1.56 -4.08 -4.78
C VAL A 226 -2.46 -3.15 -5.59
N GLY A 227 -1.91 -2.61 -6.68
CA GLY A 227 -2.69 -1.92 -7.71
C GLY A 227 -3.24 -2.91 -8.74
N PHE A 228 -4.53 -2.83 -9.03
CA PHE A 228 -5.23 -3.64 -10.04
C PHE A 228 -5.42 -2.91 -11.37
N GLY A 229 -5.30 -1.57 -11.36
CA GLY A 229 -5.38 -0.74 -12.55
C GLY A 229 -6.43 0.37 -12.42
N SER A 230 -6.36 1.38 -13.28
CA SER A 230 -7.20 2.58 -13.22
C SER A 230 -8.73 2.36 -13.30
N MET A 231 -9.20 1.23 -13.83
CA MET A 231 -10.63 0.90 -13.94
C MET A 231 -11.17 0.07 -12.76
N PHE A 232 -10.30 -0.36 -11.86
CA PHE A 232 -10.71 -1.10 -10.68
C PHE A 232 -11.42 -0.17 -9.69
N GLY A 233 -12.52 -0.61 -9.07
CA GLY A 233 -13.30 0.24 -8.17
C GLY A 233 -14.03 1.42 -8.85
N VAL A 234 -14.21 1.39 -10.18
CA VAL A 234 -15.15 2.31 -10.86
C VAL A 234 -16.58 2.01 -10.45
N GLU A 235 -16.91 0.73 -10.33
CA GLU A 235 -18.15 0.25 -9.72
C GLU A 235 -17.83 -0.33 -8.34
N PRO A 236 -18.74 -0.20 -7.35
CA PRO A 236 -18.58 -0.85 -6.05
C PRO A 236 -18.43 -2.35 -6.19
N LEU A 237 -17.55 -2.94 -5.38
CA LEU A 237 -17.35 -4.39 -5.34
C LEU A 237 -18.35 -5.03 -4.39
N SER A 238 -18.90 -6.17 -4.78
CA SER A 238 -19.59 -7.05 -3.84
C SER A 238 -18.62 -7.69 -2.84
N ALA A 239 -19.14 -8.26 -1.75
CA ALA A 239 -18.34 -8.96 -0.75
C ALA A 239 -17.54 -10.14 -1.34
N GLU A 240 -18.13 -10.84 -2.33
CA GLU A 240 -17.48 -11.96 -3.02
C GLU A 240 -16.31 -11.46 -3.90
N GLU A 241 -16.54 -10.41 -4.69
CA GLU A 241 -15.50 -9.81 -5.54
C GLU A 241 -14.36 -9.17 -4.72
N LEU A 242 -14.71 -8.53 -3.60
CA LEU A 242 -13.74 -7.98 -2.65
C LEU A 242 -12.88 -9.09 -2.04
N ALA A 243 -13.50 -10.21 -1.64
CA ALA A 243 -12.77 -11.35 -1.11
C ALA A 243 -11.80 -11.95 -2.14
N GLU A 244 -12.25 -12.15 -3.38
CA GLU A 244 -11.38 -12.64 -4.47
C GLU A 244 -10.20 -11.70 -4.72
N SER A 245 -10.45 -10.39 -4.78
CA SER A 245 -9.42 -9.36 -4.98
C SER A 245 -8.45 -9.28 -3.79
N THR A 246 -8.95 -9.45 -2.58
CA THR A 246 -8.13 -9.48 -1.35
C THR A 246 -7.23 -10.72 -1.35
N LEU A 247 -7.76 -11.90 -1.70
CA LEU A 247 -6.94 -13.11 -1.84
C LEU A 247 -5.88 -12.94 -2.93
N GLN A 248 -6.22 -12.30 -4.06
CA GLN A 248 -5.26 -11.96 -5.09
C GLN A 248 -4.17 -11.02 -4.55
N THR A 249 -4.50 -10.07 -3.69
CA THR A 249 -3.53 -9.18 -3.03
C THR A 249 -2.56 -9.98 -2.15
N LEU A 250 -3.09 -10.88 -1.31
CA LEU A 250 -2.28 -11.69 -0.39
C LEU A 250 -1.38 -12.70 -1.11
N THR A 251 -1.76 -13.15 -2.30
CA THR A 251 -1.03 -14.15 -3.10
C THR A 251 -0.18 -13.54 -4.23
N SER A 252 -0.12 -12.21 -4.32
CA SER A 252 0.59 -11.52 -5.40
C SER A 252 2.06 -11.28 -5.07
N GLU A 253 2.94 -11.81 -5.91
CA GLU A 253 4.37 -11.46 -5.92
C GLU A 253 4.64 -9.98 -6.30
N ASN A 254 3.62 -9.30 -6.85
CA ASN A 254 3.69 -7.89 -7.27
C ASN A 254 3.08 -6.93 -6.23
N ALA A 255 2.74 -7.41 -5.04
CA ALA A 255 2.31 -6.52 -3.96
C ALA A 255 3.46 -5.58 -3.55
N TYR A 256 3.13 -4.38 -3.08
CA TYR A 256 4.12 -3.41 -2.57
C TYR A 256 4.95 -3.99 -1.42
N VAL A 257 4.34 -4.87 -0.63
CA VAL A 257 5.01 -5.72 0.35
C VAL A 257 4.49 -7.14 0.17
N PRO A 258 5.20 -8.02 -0.55
CA PRO A 258 4.75 -9.39 -0.78
C PRO A 258 4.55 -10.14 0.52
N VAL A 259 3.42 -10.84 0.65
CA VAL A 259 3.07 -11.69 1.80
C VAL A 259 2.69 -13.10 1.38
N ASP A 260 2.85 -13.43 0.10
CA ASP A 260 2.45 -14.70 -0.51
C ASP A 260 3.28 -15.89 0.00
N GLU A 261 4.56 -15.65 0.30
CA GLU A 261 5.45 -16.66 0.89
C GLU A 261 5.32 -16.77 2.42
N MET A 262 4.55 -15.87 3.06
CA MET A 262 4.43 -15.82 4.53
C MET A 262 3.43 -16.84 5.07
N ALA A 263 2.40 -17.16 4.30
CA ALA A 263 1.40 -18.16 4.64
C ALA A 263 0.81 -18.76 3.36
N GLU A 264 0.30 -20.00 3.44
CA GLU A 264 -0.39 -20.64 2.33
C GLU A 264 -1.84 -20.12 2.22
N TRP A 265 -2.02 -18.83 1.90
CA TRP A 265 -3.34 -18.19 1.74
C TRP A 265 -4.21 -18.97 0.76
N SER A 266 -5.44 -19.30 1.18
CA SER A 266 -6.29 -20.24 0.45
C SER A 266 -7.69 -19.70 0.15
N GLU A 267 -8.28 -18.96 1.09
CA GLU A 267 -9.63 -18.40 0.97
C GLU A 267 -9.69 -17.08 1.74
N VAL A 268 -10.52 -16.16 1.25
CA VAL A 268 -10.90 -14.94 1.97
C VAL A 268 -12.42 -14.86 1.99
N THR A 269 -12.98 -14.36 3.07
CA THR A 269 -14.40 -14.00 3.17
C THR A 269 -14.55 -12.61 3.75
N CYS A 270 -15.32 -11.74 3.10
CA CYS A 270 -15.58 -10.38 3.58
C CYS A 270 -17.02 -10.26 4.10
N GLU A 271 -17.21 -9.43 5.13
CA GLU A 271 -18.54 -9.21 5.72
C GLU A 271 -19.46 -8.42 4.77
N ASP A 272 -18.90 -7.42 4.10
CA ASP A 272 -19.60 -6.49 3.22
C ASP A 272 -18.83 -6.26 1.91
N GLY A 273 -19.48 -5.59 0.95
CA GLY A 273 -18.82 -5.07 -0.24
C GLY A 273 -18.07 -3.76 0.03
N MET A 274 -17.39 -3.23 -0.99
CA MET A 274 -16.61 -2.00 -0.88
C MET A 274 -17.04 -0.99 -1.93
N ASP A 275 -17.29 0.23 -1.48
CA ASP A 275 -17.37 1.42 -2.32
C ASP A 275 -16.02 2.14 -2.31
N PHE A 276 -15.61 2.68 -3.46
CA PHE A 276 -14.32 3.35 -3.63
C PHE A 276 -14.45 4.87 -3.59
N ASP A 277 -15.66 5.39 -3.48
CA ASP A 277 -15.90 6.82 -3.30
C ASP A 277 -15.55 7.29 -1.88
N ASP A 278 -15.62 6.39 -0.89
CA ASP A 278 -15.24 6.63 0.49
C ASP A 278 -14.00 5.79 0.88
N PHE A 279 -13.05 6.40 1.60
CA PHE A 279 -11.93 5.65 2.17
C PHE A 279 -12.33 4.99 3.50
N ALA A 280 -13.00 3.83 3.40
CA ALA A 280 -13.43 3.05 4.56
C ALA A 280 -12.89 1.63 4.50
N THR A 281 -12.57 1.07 5.66
CA THR A 281 -12.16 -0.33 5.81
C THR A 281 -13.38 -1.25 5.82
N VAL A 282 -13.19 -2.45 5.29
CA VAL A 282 -14.11 -3.58 5.37
C VAL A 282 -13.40 -4.72 6.09
N GLY A 283 -14.08 -5.33 7.06
CA GLY A 283 -13.60 -6.52 7.76
C GLY A 283 -13.67 -7.74 6.84
N CYS A 284 -12.55 -8.44 6.72
CA CYS A 284 -12.48 -9.73 6.05
C CYS A 284 -11.71 -10.74 6.91
N GLU A 285 -11.86 -12.02 6.60
CA GLU A 285 -11.16 -13.12 7.24
C GLU A 285 -10.41 -13.92 6.16
N ALA A 286 -9.11 -14.13 6.34
CA ALA A 286 -8.30 -15.00 5.49
C ALA A 286 -8.05 -16.34 6.17
N SER A 287 -8.18 -17.42 5.41
CA SER A 287 -7.83 -18.78 5.82
C SER A 287 -6.61 -19.32 5.07
N THR A 288 -5.72 -19.99 5.78
CA THR A 288 -4.54 -20.68 5.20
C THR A 288 -4.84 -22.16 4.92
N ALA A 289 -4.04 -22.80 4.05
CA ALA A 289 -4.16 -24.22 3.74
C ALA A 289 -3.97 -25.13 4.98
N ASP A 290 -3.23 -24.66 5.98
CA ASP A 290 -3.02 -25.32 7.26
C ASP A 290 -4.21 -25.14 8.25
N GLY A 291 -5.20 -24.32 7.87
CA GLY A 291 -6.41 -24.05 8.64
C GLY A 291 -6.28 -22.96 9.70
N GLU A 292 -5.26 -22.10 9.59
CA GLU A 292 -5.16 -20.88 10.40
C GLU A 292 -6.06 -19.78 9.81
N SER A 293 -6.60 -18.93 10.68
CA SER A 293 -7.47 -17.82 10.29
C SER A 293 -6.91 -16.49 10.79
N TRP A 294 -7.04 -15.46 9.96
CA TRP A 294 -6.46 -14.14 10.14
C TRP A 294 -7.50 -13.05 9.88
N GLU A 295 -7.62 -12.10 10.80
CA GLU A 295 -8.47 -10.92 10.63
C GLU A 295 -7.77 -9.92 9.69
N LEU A 296 -8.54 -9.39 8.74
CA LEU A 296 -8.09 -8.44 7.73
C LEU A 296 -8.93 -7.17 7.77
N LEU A 297 -8.26 -6.05 7.55
CA LEU A 297 -8.85 -4.74 7.30
C LEU A 297 -8.54 -4.34 5.87
N VAL A 298 -9.56 -4.34 5.00
CA VAL A 298 -9.37 -4.04 3.57
C VAL A 298 -9.87 -2.63 3.29
N ALA A 299 -9.01 -1.76 2.78
CA ALA A 299 -9.34 -0.39 2.37
C ALA A 299 -9.11 -0.19 0.87
N PRO A 300 -9.89 0.69 0.21
CA PRO A 300 -9.59 1.10 -1.16
C PRO A 300 -8.27 1.88 -1.17
N GLY A 301 -7.51 1.82 -2.25
CA GLY A 301 -6.29 2.60 -2.39
C GLY A 301 -6.00 2.96 -3.84
N THR A 302 -6.04 4.25 -4.17
CA THR A 302 -5.41 4.72 -5.41
C THR A 302 -3.93 4.87 -5.16
N TYR A 303 -3.11 4.04 -5.79
CA TYR A 303 -1.67 4.16 -5.68
C TYR A 303 -1.14 5.29 -6.56
N VAL A 304 0.07 5.73 -6.25
CA VAL A 304 0.70 6.92 -6.85
C VAL A 304 0.67 6.89 -8.38
N ASP A 305 0.82 5.70 -8.97
CA ASP A 305 0.78 5.46 -10.42
C ASP A 305 -0.62 5.65 -11.06
N ASN A 306 -1.62 6.07 -10.28
CA ASN A 306 -3.05 6.16 -10.60
C ASN A 306 -3.75 4.81 -10.80
N ASP A 307 -3.09 3.72 -10.39
CA ASP A 307 -3.73 2.42 -10.35
C ASP A 307 -4.57 2.31 -9.09
N GLN A 308 -5.86 2.04 -9.28
CA GLN A 308 -6.76 1.69 -8.18
C GLN A 308 -6.42 0.29 -7.70
N GLY A 309 -6.57 0.08 -6.40
CA GLY A 309 -6.11 -1.11 -5.74
C GLY A 309 -6.71 -1.31 -4.36
N LEU A 310 -6.16 -2.27 -3.63
CA LEU A 310 -6.51 -2.55 -2.25
C LEU A 310 -5.29 -2.37 -1.36
N LEU A 311 -5.51 -1.78 -0.18
CA LEU A 311 -4.59 -1.80 0.95
C LEU A 311 -5.18 -2.76 1.99
N VAL A 312 -4.40 -3.75 2.41
CA VAL A 312 -4.84 -4.81 3.33
C VAL A 312 -3.99 -4.73 4.59
N GLY A 313 -4.62 -4.39 5.71
CA GLY A 313 -4.09 -4.58 7.04
C GLY A 313 -4.34 -6.02 7.51
N ILE A 314 -3.32 -6.67 8.04
CA ILE A 314 -3.37 -8.04 8.57
C ILE A 314 -3.15 -7.92 10.09
N ASP A 315 -4.15 -8.29 10.91
CA ASP A 315 -3.95 -8.38 12.36
C ASP A 315 -3.05 -9.58 12.65
N VAL A 316 -1.86 -9.32 13.20
CA VAL A 316 -0.86 -10.36 13.46
C VAL A 316 -1.17 -11.20 14.71
N ARG A 317 -2.30 -10.94 15.37
CA ARG A 317 -2.83 -11.76 16.45
C ARG A 317 -3.86 -12.73 15.84
N PRO A 318 -3.52 -14.01 15.66
CA PRO A 318 -4.47 -14.97 15.13
C PRO A 318 -5.69 -15.09 16.06
N ASP A 319 -6.87 -15.23 15.47
CA ASP A 319 -8.10 -15.49 16.20
C ASP A 319 -7.98 -16.81 16.98
N ALA A 320 -8.21 -16.75 18.30
CA ALA A 320 -7.95 -17.84 19.24
C ALA A 320 -9.14 -18.78 19.47
#